data_AF-A0A354BJ79-F1
#
_entry.id   AF-A0A354BJ79-F1
#
_cell.length_a   1.000
_cell.length_b   1.000
_cell.length_c   1.000
_cell.angle_alpha   90.00
_cell.angle_beta   90.00
_cell.angle_gamma   90.00
#
_symmetry.space_group_name_H-M   'P 1'
#
loop_
_entity.id
_entity.type
_entity.pdbx_description
1 polymer ?
#
loop_
_entity_poly.entity_id
_entity_poly.type
_entity_poly.pdbx_seq_one_letter_code
_entity_poly.pdbx_strand_id
1 'polypeptide(L)'
;DSRRMDLAIPLNECGTGVGQVLAMLYVAMTAQYPQVIIIDEPSSFLHPAAARKLIECLRGYPQHQYIISTHSPEILRAADPQTLIFIRWERPASVVEVLNANNLDDLRKLLMDVGAKPSDVFGADRVLWVEGETEETCLPLVLKGQAELAGTNIVRIRHPGDFGARKVPIELIEGIYRNLSQGKTIIPPAVAFVFDRESRSDSAMDEMTRKTNGRVRFLPRRMFENYLLVPEALASVMNQLESFRNPAVTETEVRDWLEVNGGKAKYFSAQRNTINVEDNDWLKFVHAAKLLEDLFQDLSNARYTYLKLIHSQLLIHWLLINQPNTLEELKLFFIELLSVSET
;
A
#
# COMPACT_ATOMS: atom_id res chain seq x y z
N ASP A 1 43.47 26.37 6.74
CA ASP A 1 43.22 26.16 8.17
C ASP A 1 41.86 26.70 8.59
N SER A 2 40.91 25.81 8.85
CA SER A 2 39.56 26.16 9.33
C SER A 2 39.08 25.20 10.44
N ARG A 3 40.00 24.74 11.29
CA ARG A 3 39.63 23.91 12.44
C ARG A 3 39.31 24.82 13.62
N ARG A 4 38.02 25.01 13.88
CA ARG A 4 37.47 25.64 15.08
C ARG A 4 37.73 24.73 16.29
N MET A 5 38.82 25.00 17.03
CA MET A 5 39.21 24.21 18.21
C MET A 5 38.15 24.24 19.33
N ASP A 6 37.28 25.25 19.34
CA ASP A 6 36.12 25.39 20.22
C ASP A 6 35.03 24.33 19.99
N LEU A 7 35.09 23.56 18.90
CA LEU A 7 34.16 22.47 18.58
C LEU A 7 34.82 21.08 18.58
N ALA A 8 36.11 20.98 18.92
CA ALA A 8 36.85 19.72 18.92
C ALA A 8 36.65 18.99 20.26
N ILE A 9 35.75 18.01 20.28
CA ILE A 9 35.52 17.14 21.45
C ILE A 9 36.49 15.95 21.37
N PRO A 10 37.31 15.70 22.40
CA PRO A 10 38.17 14.52 22.48
C PRO A 10 37.39 13.21 22.38
N LEU A 11 37.98 12.18 21.74
CA LEU A 11 37.27 10.90 21.52
C LEU A 11 36.91 10.18 22.83
N ASN A 12 37.72 10.34 23.87
CA ASN A 12 37.46 9.85 25.22
C ASN A 12 36.33 10.60 25.95
N GLU A 13 35.90 11.74 25.43
CA GLU A 13 34.76 12.52 25.91
C GLU A 13 33.49 12.30 25.05
N CYS A 14 33.60 11.53 23.97
CA CYS A 14 32.45 11.07 23.19
C CYS A 14 31.84 9.80 23.79
N GLY A 15 30.52 9.61 23.60
CA GLY A 15 29.86 8.35 23.97
C GLY A 15 30.52 7.15 23.29
N THR A 16 30.58 6.01 23.98
CA THR A 16 31.26 4.78 23.51
C THR A 16 30.85 4.33 22.10
N GLY A 17 29.59 4.56 21.71
CA GLY A 17 29.10 4.29 20.36
C GLY A 17 29.78 5.11 19.25
N VAL A 18 30.19 6.36 19.53
CA VAL A 18 30.90 7.21 18.56
C VAL A 18 32.29 6.65 18.27
N GLY A 19 33.00 6.20 19.32
CA GLY A 19 34.32 5.58 19.18
C GLY A 19 34.28 4.31 18.32
N GLN A 20 33.28 3.45 18.55
CA GLN A 20 33.09 2.23 17.76
C GLN A 20 32.74 2.54 16.29
N VAL A 21 31.84 3.49 16.04
CA VAL A 21 31.51 3.96 14.69
C VAL A 21 32.74 4.46 13.96
N LEU A 22 33.53 5.32 14.60
CA LEU A 22 34.75 5.86 14.00
C LEU A 22 35.79 4.78 13.74
N ALA A 23 35.94 3.78 14.61
CA ALA A 23 36.84 2.66 14.38
C ALA A 23 36.41 1.82 13.17
N MET A 24 35.12 1.47 13.06
CA MET A 24 34.58 0.72 11.92
C MET A 24 34.76 1.49 10.60
N LEU A 25 34.41 2.78 10.60
CA LEU A 25 34.58 3.64 9.43
C LEU A 25 36.05 3.81 9.08
N TYR A 26 36.92 4.03 10.07
CA TYR A 26 38.36 4.15 9.84
C TYR A 26 38.91 2.91 9.13
N VAL A 27 38.57 1.70 9.59
CA VAL A 27 39.02 0.45 8.95
C VAL A 27 38.50 0.37 7.51
N ALA A 28 37.21 0.61 7.29
CA ALA A 28 36.61 0.56 5.95
C ALA A 28 37.15 1.64 4.98
N MET A 29 37.50 2.81 5.50
CA MET A 29 37.93 3.96 4.71
C MET A 29 39.43 3.96 4.40
N THR A 30 40.26 3.42 5.29
CA THR A 30 41.73 3.50 5.19
C THR A 30 42.39 2.23 4.65
N ALA A 31 41.64 1.14 4.55
CA ALA A 31 42.15 -0.10 3.98
C ALA A 31 42.59 0.10 2.52
N GLN A 32 43.87 -0.16 2.25
CA GLN A 32 44.48 0.04 0.92
C GLN A 32 44.09 -1.04 -0.09
N TYR A 33 43.59 -2.19 0.39
CA TYR A 33 43.22 -3.34 -0.42
C TYR A 33 41.85 -3.87 0.02
N PRO A 34 41.11 -4.56 -0.85
CA PRO A 34 39.91 -5.32 -0.47
C PRO A 34 40.15 -6.17 0.80
N GLN A 35 39.19 -6.16 1.72
CA GLN A 35 39.28 -6.85 3.02
C GLN A 35 37.98 -7.61 3.28
N VAL A 36 38.04 -8.64 4.11
CA VAL A 36 36.87 -9.22 4.78
C VAL A 36 36.75 -8.57 6.15
N ILE A 37 35.68 -7.83 6.37
CA ILE A 37 35.42 -7.09 7.60
C ILE A 37 34.27 -7.78 8.33
N ILE A 38 34.57 -8.35 9.50
CA ILE A 38 33.59 -9.01 10.36
C ILE A 38 33.20 -8.02 11.46
N ILE A 39 31.91 -7.78 11.62
CA ILE A 39 31.38 -6.82 12.58
C ILE A 39 30.34 -7.53 13.45
N ASP A 40 30.64 -7.61 14.74
CA ASP A 40 29.71 -8.18 15.72
C ASP A 40 28.88 -7.08 16.38
N GLU A 41 27.57 -7.15 16.19
CA GLU A 41 26.56 -6.22 16.68
C GLU A 41 26.88 -4.72 16.58
N PRO A 42 26.86 -4.14 15.36
CA PRO A 42 27.24 -2.74 15.15
C PRO A 42 26.29 -1.73 15.81
N SER A 43 25.12 -2.14 16.30
CA SER A 43 24.12 -1.27 16.94
C SER A 43 24.21 -1.18 18.47
N SER A 44 25.09 -1.93 19.14
CA SER A 44 25.06 -2.12 20.61
C SER A 44 25.00 -0.83 21.45
N PHE A 45 25.40 0.33 20.88
CA PHE A 45 25.33 1.64 21.54
C PHE A 45 24.84 2.78 20.63
N LEU A 46 24.12 2.45 19.56
CA LEU A 46 23.65 3.44 18.57
C LEU A 46 22.13 3.57 18.58
N HIS A 47 21.64 4.80 18.49
CA HIS A 47 20.25 5.04 18.12
C HIS A 47 19.97 4.38 16.76
N PRO A 48 18.78 3.79 16.51
CA PRO A 48 18.46 3.10 15.26
C PRO A 48 18.81 3.88 13.98
N ALA A 49 18.52 5.18 13.96
CA ALA A 49 18.88 6.06 12.85
C ALA A 49 20.40 6.16 12.60
N ALA A 50 21.21 6.16 13.65
CA ALA A 50 22.67 6.19 13.54
C ALA A 50 23.24 4.83 13.11
N ALA A 51 22.69 3.72 13.59
CA ALA A 51 23.04 2.38 13.13
C ALA A 51 22.75 2.22 11.62
N ARG A 52 21.56 2.65 11.17
CA ARG A 52 21.22 2.68 9.74
C ARG A 52 22.22 3.49 8.93
N LYS A 53 22.58 4.69 9.43
CA LYS A 53 23.52 5.57 8.73
C LYS A 53 24.93 4.99 8.66
N LEU A 54 25.39 4.32 9.71
CA LEU A 54 26.66 3.59 9.70
C LEU A 54 26.69 2.56 8.57
N ILE A 55 25.64 1.74 8.45
CA ILE A 55 25.57 0.70 7.41
C ILE A 55 25.54 1.32 6.01
N GLU A 56 24.78 2.39 5.80
CA GLU A 56 24.81 3.15 4.54
C GLU A 56 26.21 3.66 4.20
N CYS A 57 26.96 4.17 5.19
CA CYS A 57 28.34 4.60 4.99
C CYS A 57 29.25 3.43 4.61
N LEU A 58 29.14 2.28 5.28
CA LEU A 58 29.93 1.08 4.96
C LEU A 58 29.62 0.57 3.54
N ARG A 59 28.37 0.62 3.09
CA ARG A 59 27.98 0.29 1.70
C ARG A 59 28.64 1.18 0.66
N GLY A 60 29.09 2.38 1.04
CA GLY A 60 29.89 3.26 0.19
C GLY A 60 31.27 2.71 -0.17
N TYR A 61 31.70 1.61 0.45
CA TYR A 61 33.00 0.96 0.24
C TYR A 61 32.82 -0.49 -0.24
N PRO A 62 32.25 -0.71 -1.43
CA PRO A 62 31.86 -2.03 -1.92
C PRO A 62 33.04 -2.97 -2.24
N GLN A 63 34.27 -2.47 -2.22
CA GLN A 63 35.47 -3.31 -2.39
C GLN A 63 35.71 -4.27 -1.22
N HIS A 64 35.07 -4.05 -0.06
CA HIS A 64 35.16 -4.94 1.09
C HIS A 64 34.01 -5.93 1.12
N GLN A 65 34.27 -7.13 1.64
CA GLN A 65 33.23 -8.07 2.02
C GLN A 65 32.88 -7.84 3.49
N TYR A 66 31.61 -7.57 3.77
CA TYR A 66 31.11 -7.40 5.13
C TYR A 66 30.39 -8.65 5.61
N ILE A 67 30.75 -9.15 6.78
CA ILE A 67 30.01 -10.18 7.51
C ILE A 67 29.54 -9.56 8.81
N ILE A 68 28.22 -9.41 8.96
CA ILE A 68 27.63 -8.68 10.08
C ILE A 68 26.70 -9.62 10.83
N SER A 69 26.95 -9.84 12.12
CA SER A 69 25.98 -10.43 13.04
C SER A 69 25.12 -9.30 13.62
N THR A 70 23.81 -9.50 13.62
CA THR A 70 22.90 -8.55 14.25
C THR A 70 21.55 -9.13 14.67
N HIS A 71 21.02 -8.62 15.77
CA HIS A 71 19.62 -8.72 16.19
C HIS A 71 18.87 -7.40 15.89
N SER A 72 19.40 -6.52 15.05
CA SER A 72 18.73 -5.27 14.68
C SER A 72 18.04 -5.40 13.32
N PRO A 73 16.70 -5.32 13.26
CA PRO A 73 15.97 -5.30 11.99
C PRO A 73 16.35 -4.11 11.11
N GLU A 74 16.76 -3.01 11.74
CA GLU A 74 17.18 -1.78 11.07
C GLU A 74 18.51 -1.95 10.33
N ILE A 75 19.47 -2.67 10.93
CA ILE A 75 20.71 -3.04 10.26
C ILE A 75 20.42 -4.00 9.11
N LEU A 76 19.57 -5.02 9.33
CA LEU A 76 19.19 -5.97 8.29
C LEU A 76 18.67 -5.26 7.03
N ARG A 77 17.78 -4.27 7.22
CA ARG A 77 17.25 -3.45 6.11
C ARG A 77 18.33 -2.59 5.45
N ALA A 78 19.13 -1.90 6.25
CA ALA A 78 20.15 -1.00 5.73
C ALA A 78 21.23 -1.74 4.93
N ALA A 79 21.58 -2.95 5.39
CA ALA A 79 22.66 -3.76 4.86
C ALA A 79 22.33 -4.33 3.48
N ASP A 80 21.06 -4.65 3.23
CA ASP A 80 20.59 -5.25 1.97
C ASP A 80 21.47 -6.46 1.56
N PRO A 81 21.52 -7.50 2.42
CA PRO A 81 22.54 -8.53 2.33
C PRO A 81 22.34 -9.44 1.11
N GLN A 82 23.45 -9.82 0.47
CA GLN A 82 23.45 -10.84 -0.59
C GLN A 82 23.18 -12.25 -0.06
N THR A 83 23.51 -12.50 1.21
CA THR A 83 23.34 -13.79 1.87
C THR A 83 22.87 -13.55 3.29
N LEU A 84 21.79 -14.22 3.66
CA LEU A 84 21.19 -14.14 4.99
C LEU A 84 21.37 -15.48 5.68
N ILE A 85 22.14 -15.49 6.77
CA ILE A 85 22.39 -16.69 7.57
C ILE A 85 21.65 -16.51 8.89
N PHE A 86 20.73 -17.41 9.17
CA PHE A 86 19.95 -17.43 10.40
C PHE A 86 20.44 -18.54 11.30
N ILE A 87 20.75 -18.19 12.55
CA ILE A 87 21.33 -19.10 13.53
C ILE A 87 20.36 -19.17 14.70
N ARG A 88 19.79 -20.35 14.95
CA ARG A 88 18.91 -20.61 16.10
C ARG A 88 19.54 -21.60 17.06
N TRP A 89 19.23 -21.47 18.34
CA TRP A 89 19.59 -22.48 19.34
C TRP A 89 18.45 -23.50 19.49
N GLU A 90 18.62 -24.69 18.92
CA GLU A 90 17.69 -25.81 19.03
C GLU A 90 18.35 -26.92 19.85
N ARG A 91 18.03 -26.98 21.16
CA ARG A 91 18.73 -27.87 22.09
C ARG A 91 18.83 -29.31 21.55
N PRO A 92 20.03 -29.94 21.57
CA PRO A 92 21.25 -29.49 22.24
C PRO A 92 22.25 -28.72 21.35
N ALA A 93 21.86 -28.24 20.17
CA ALA A 93 22.78 -27.68 19.18
C ALA A 93 22.31 -26.36 18.56
N SER A 94 23.21 -25.63 17.90
CA SER A 94 22.82 -24.52 17.03
C SER A 94 22.48 -25.06 15.65
N VAL A 95 21.36 -24.60 15.10
CA VAL A 95 20.95 -24.88 13.72
C VAL A 95 21.22 -23.63 12.88
N VAL A 96 21.84 -23.85 11.72
CA VAL A 96 22.18 -22.78 10.78
C VAL A 96 21.37 -22.98 9.51
N GLU A 97 20.60 -21.96 9.14
CA GLU A 97 19.78 -21.94 7.93
C GLU A 97 20.22 -20.78 7.05
N VAL A 98 20.42 -21.02 5.76
CA VAL A 98 20.58 -19.94 4.78
C VAL A 98 19.19 -19.55 4.33
N LEU A 99 18.76 -18.35 4.71
CA LEU A 99 17.46 -17.83 4.38
C LEU A 99 17.50 -17.12 3.03
N ASN A 100 16.41 -17.26 2.29
CA ASN A 100 16.20 -16.43 1.11
C ASN A 100 15.52 -15.15 1.57
N ALA A 101 16.22 -14.00 1.48
CA ALA A 101 15.64 -12.70 1.82
C ALA A 101 14.40 -12.34 0.97
N ASN A 102 14.20 -13.03 -0.15
CA ASN A 102 13.03 -12.89 -1.01
C ASN A 102 11.89 -13.87 -0.67
N ASN A 103 12.11 -14.79 0.27
CA ASN A 103 11.09 -15.70 0.77
C ASN A 103 10.45 -15.11 2.03
N LEU A 104 9.13 -14.99 1.98
CA LEU A 104 8.31 -14.34 2.99
C LEU A 104 8.27 -15.06 4.31
N ASP A 105 8.19 -16.39 4.27
CA ASP A 105 8.15 -17.19 5.48
C ASP A 105 9.51 -17.16 6.18
N ASP A 106 10.60 -17.10 5.41
CA ASP A 106 11.95 -16.99 5.95
C ASP A 106 12.18 -15.62 6.60
N LEU A 107 11.74 -14.54 5.95
CA LEU A 107 11.82 -13.19 6.51
C LEU A 107 10.96 -13.05 7.78
N ARG A 108 9.72 -13.57 7.77
CA ARG A 108 8.84 -13.57 8.95
C ARG A 108 9.46 -14.36 10.11
N LYS A 109 9.99 -15.56 9.85
CA LYS A 109 10.67 -16.39 10.87
C LYS A 109 11.83 -15.64 11.50
N LEU A 110 12.67 -14.98 10.69
CA LEU A 110 13.79 -14.20 11.21
C LEU A 110 13.32 -13.03 12.08
N LEU A 111 12.34 -12.25 11.61
CA LEU A 111 11.87 -11.07 12.34
C LEU A 111 11.18 -11.46 13.65
N MET A 112 10.38 -12.54 13.65
CA MET A 112 9.75 -13.07 14.86
C MET A 112 10.77 -13.47 15.93
N ASP A 113 11.88 -14.12 15.54
CA ASP A 113 12.92 -14.54 16.48
C ASP A 113 13.69 -13.36 17.08
N VAL A 114 13.87 -12.30 16.28
CA VAL A 114 14.46 -11.04 16.71
C VAL A 114 13.46 -10.16 17.49
N GLY A 115 12.21 -10.64 17.66
CA GLY A 115 11.16 -9.92 18.39
C GLY A 115 10.62 -8.70 17.66
N ALA A 116 10.82 -8.63 16.35
CA ALA A 116 10.40 -7.52 15.49
C ALA A 116 9.26 -7.93 14.57
N LYS A 117 8.38 -6.98 14.24
CA LYS A 117 7.38 -7.15 13.18
C LYS A 117 7.92 -6.64 11.86
N PRO A 118 7.55 -7.24 10.71
CA PRO A 118 7.86 -6.65 9.42
C PRO A 118 7.38 -5.18 9.29
N SER A 119 6.30 -4.78 9.96
CA SER A 119 5.85 -3.38 10.06
C SER A 119 6.84 -2.47 10.77
N ASP A 120 7.58 -2.96 11.77
CA ASP A 120 8.65 -2.20 12.45
C ASP A 120 9.83 -1.92 11.50
N VAL A 121 10.00 -2.76 10.48
CA VAL A 121 11.13 -2.67 9.53
C VAL A 121 10.76 -1.94 8.27
N PHE A 122 9.57 -2.19 7.71
CA PHE A 122 9.17 -1.74 6.38
C PHE A 122 8.08 -0.66 6.40
N GLY A 123 7.52 -0.35 7.57
CA GLY A 123 6.33 0.50 7.71
C GLY A 123 5.03 -0.23 7.37
N ALA A 124 5.11 -1.50 6.95
CA ALA A 124 3.98 -2.38 6.69
C ALA A 124 4.40 -3.84 6.82
N ASP A 125 3.55 -4.67 7.41
CA ASP A 125 3.66 -6.12 7.40
C ASP A 125 3.33 -6.70 6.01
N ARG A 126 2.48 -6.01 5.24
CA ARG A 126 1.94 -6.47 3.96
C ARG A 126 1.56 -5.29 3.06
N VAL A 127 1.54 -5.49 1.75
CA VAL A 127 1.06 -4.49 0.78
C VAL A 127 -0.12 -5.02 -0.01
N LEU A 128 -1.20 -4.24 -0.03
CA LEU A 128 -2.36 -4.43 -0.90
C LEU A 128 -2.30 -3.42 -2.05
N TRP A 129 -2.17 -3.91 -3.27
CA TRP A 129 -2.11 -3.06 -4.46
C TRP A 129 -3.51 -2.75 -4.96
N VAL A 130 -3.79 -1.47 -5.22
CA VAL A 130 -5.08 -1.01 -5.76
C VAL A 130 -4.89 -0.26 -7.07
N GLU A 131 -5.93 -0.19 -7.88
CA GLU A 131 -5.88 0.40 -9.22
C GLU A 131 -5.62 1.92 -9.19
N GLY A 132 -6.33 2.66 -8.35
CA GLY A 132 -6.34 4.12 -8.36
C GLY A 132 -5.98 4.79 -7.04
N GLU A 133 -5.83 6.12 -7.11
CA GLU A 133 -5.55 6.99 -5.96
C GLU A 133 -6.78 7.17 -5.06
N THR A 134 -7.99 7.04 -5.61
CA THR A 134 -9.23 7.07 -4.85
C THR A 134 -9.26 5.93 -3.83
N GLU A 135 -8.96 4.71 -4.25
CA GLU A 135 -8.91 3.52 -3.42
C GLU A 135 -7.80 3.62 -2.38
N GLU A 136 -6.61 4.04 -2.79
CA GLU A 136 -5.44 4.26 -1.91
C GLU A 136 -5.78 5.18 -0.74
N THR A 137 -6.61 6.21 -0.98
CA THR A 137 -6.96 7.19 0.06
C THR A 137 -8.22 6.82 0.84
N CYS A 138 -9.24 6.25 0.18
CA CYS A 138 -10.54 5.99 0.80
C CYS A 138 -10.58 4.66 1.57
N LEU A 139 -9.94 3.59 1.07
CA LEU A 139 -10.02 2.28 1.72
C LEU A 139 -9.46 2.25 3.15
N PRO A 140 -8.35 2.95 3.48
CA PRO A 140 -7.90 3.05 4.86
C PRO A 140 -8.97 3.65 5.80
N LEU A 141 -9.82 4.56 5.31
CA LEU A 141 -10.93 5.12 6.08
C LEU A 141 -12.05 4.10 6.26
N VAL A 142 -12.42 3.39 5.20
CA VAL A 142 -13.51 2.39 5.19
C VAL A 142 -13.21 1.23 6.13
N LEU A 143 -11.97 0.78 6.14
CA LEU A 143 -11.54 -0.42 6.85
C LEU A 143 -10.95 -0.10 8.24
N LYS A 144 -10.93 1.18 8.65
CA LYS A 144 -10.37 1.61 9.94
C LYS A 144 -11.00 0.82 11.10
N GLY A 145 -10.15 0.26 11.95
CA GLY A 145 -10.57 -0.51 13.14
C GLY A 145 -10.76 -2.00 12.92
N GLN A 146 -10.59 -2.50 11.69
CA GLN A 146 -10.55 -3.94 11.41
C GLN A 146 -9.19 -4.52 11.77
N ALA A 147 -9.16 -5.68 12.43
CA ALA A 147 -7.93 -6.31 12.89
C ALA A 147 -7.07 -6.83 11.73
N GLU A 148 -7.73 -7.25 10.65
CA GLU A 148 -7.15 -7.79 9.41
C GLU A 148 -6.35 -6.74 8.64
N LEU A 149 -6.61 -5.46 8.91
CA LEU A 149 -5.82 -4.35 8.38
C LEU A 149 -4.52 -4.09 9.15
N ALA A 150 -4.32 -4.70 10.32
CA ALA A 150 -3.15 -4.44 11.14
C ALA A 150 -1.86 -4.76 10.35
N GLY A 151 -1.05 -3.73 10.11
CA GLY A 151 0.18 -3.86 9.33
C GLY A 151 0.00 -3.94 7.81
N THR A 152 -1.22 -3.86 7.27
CA THR A 152 -1.43 -3.80 5.82
C THR A 152 -1.36 -2.36 5.33
N ASN A 153 -0.46 -2.09 4.38
CA ASN A 153 -0.42 -0.82 3.68
C ASN A 153 -1.10 -0.94 2.31
N ILE A 154 -1.94 0.02 1.96
CA ILE A 154 -2.67 0.06 0.69
C ILE A 154 -1.94 1.03 -0.23
N VAL A 155 -1.55 0.56 -1.41
CA VAL A 155 -0.69 1.33 -2.33
C VAL A 155 -1.26 1.28 -3.74
N ARG A 156 -1.36 2.43 -4.40
CA ARG A 156 -1.78 2.45 -5.82
C ARG A 156 -0.70 1.89 -6.74
N ILE A 157 -1.13 1.22 -7.81
CA ILE A 157 -0.23 0.78 -8.87
C ILE A 157 0.24 2.00 -9.67
N ARG A 158 1.55 2.26 -9.67
CA ARG A 158 2.16 3.30 -10.50
C ARG A 158 2.57 2.70 -11.84
N HIS A 159 1.90 3.12 -12.92
CA HIS A 159 2.30 2.73 -14.27
C HIS A 159 3.59 3.47 -14.66
N PRO A 160 4.67 2.76 -15.05
CA PRO A 160 5.82 3.40 -15.69
C PRO A 160 5.38 3.85 -17.09
N GLY A 161 4.98 5.12 -17.21
CA GLY A 161 4.43 5.68 -18.44
C GLY A 161 3.01 6.15 -18.20
N ASP A 162 2.87 7.43 -17.92
CA ASP A 162 1.62 8.14 -17.71
C ASP A 162 0.87 8.27 -19.05
N PHE A 163 0.28 7.18 -19.53
CA PHE A 163 -0.53 7.13 -20.75
C PHE A 163 -1.62 6.07 -20.66
N GLY A 164 -2.80 6.47 -20.17
CA GLY A 164 -4.13 6.07 -20.69
C GLY A 164 -4.48 4.59 -20.91
N ALA A 165 -3.74 3.61 -20.37
CA ALA A 165 -3.99 2.21 -20.62
C ALA A 165 -5.04 1.66 -19.63
N ARG A 166 -6.31 1.60 -20.09
CA ARG A 166 -7.50 1.08 -19.37
C ARG A 166 -7.42 -0.37 -18.83
N LYS A 167 -6.27 -1.05 -18.92
CA LYS A 167 -6.10 -2.43 -18.45
C LYS A 167 -4.67 -2.65 -17.97
N VAL A 168 -4.51 -2.98 -16.69
CA VAL A 168 -3.24 -3.46 -16.14
C VAL A 168 -2.92 -4.83 -16.74
N PRO A 169 -1.82 -4.98 -17.51
CA PRO A 169 -1.44 -6.27 -18.10
C PRO A 169 -1.02 -7.26 -17.03
N ILE A 170 -1.33 -8.55 -17.20
CA ILE A 170 -0.90 -9.61 -16.27
C ILE A 170 0.64 -9.61 -16.19
N GLU A 171 1.32 -9.31 -17.30
CA GLU A 171 2.78 -9.25 -17.38
C GLU A 171 3.37 -8.16 -16.47
N LEU A 172 2.65 -7.04 -16.29
CA LEU A 172 3.06 -5.98 -15.36
C LEU A 172 2.86 -6.44 -13.91
N ILE A 173 1.77 -7.14 -13.61
CA ILE A 173 1.50 -7.69 -12.27
C ILE A 173 2.55 -8.76 -11.91
N GLU A 174 2.82 -9.68 -12.83
CA GLU A 174 3.88 -10.66 -12.70
C GLU A 174 5.25 -10.00 -12.63
N GLY A 175 5.49 -8.93 -13.37
CA GLY A 175 6.72 -8.15 -13.32
C GLY A 175 6.92 -7.45 -11.98
N ILE A 176 5.89 -6.80 -11.44
CA ILE A 176 5.90 -6.20 -10.10
C ILE A 176 6.14 -7.31 -9.07
N TYR A 177 5.39 -8.40 -9.11
CA TYR A 177 5.57 -9.51 -8.17
C TYR A 177 6.95 -10.17 -8.28
N ARG A 178 7.46 -10.34 -9.50
CA ARG A 178 8.80 -10.88 -9.76
C ARG A 178 9.86 -9.93 -9.25
N ASN A 179 9.72 -8.62 -9.45
CA ASN A 179 10.65 -7.63 -8.91
C ASN A 179 10.59 -7.55 -7.38
N LEU A 180 9.41 -7.75 -6.79
CA LEU A 180 9.25 -7.85 -5.33
C LEU A 180 9.84 -9.15 -4.75
N SER A 181 9.82 -10.25 -5.53
CA SER A 181 10.31 -11.58 -5.10
C SER A 181 11.71 -11.94 -5.63
N GLN A 182 12.32 -11.11 -6.48
CA GLN A 182 13.67 -11.31 -7.03
C GLN A 182 14.55 -10.08 -6.85
N GLY A 183 13.99 -8.93 -6.47
CA GLY A 183 14.73 -7.71 -6.21
C GLY A 183 15.64 -7.85 -4.99
N LYS A 184 16.83 -7.25 -5.08
CA LYS A 184 17.77 -7.06 -3.97
C LYS A 184 17.25 -5.99 -3.00
N THR A 185 16.01 -6.08 -2.57
CA THR A 185 15.45 -5.09 -1.64
C THR A 185 14.39 -5.81 -0.84
N ILE A 186 14.52 -5.73 0.48
CA ILE A 186 13.58 -6.35 1.39
C ILE A 186 12.28 -5.52 1.36
N ILE A 187 11.29 -5.98 0.60
CA ILE A 187 9.97 -5.33 0.45
C ILE A 187 8.91 -6.27 1.06
N PRO A 188 7.89 -5.74 1.77
CA PRO A 188 6.84 -6.58 2.34
C PRO A 188 6.11 -7.40 1.27
N PRO A 189 5.50 -8.55 1.65
CA PRO A 189 4.68 -9.34 0.74
C PRO A 189 3.59 -8.51 0.08
N ALA A 190 3.44 -8.65 -1.24
CA ALA A 190 2.19 -8.30 -1.89
C ALA A 190 1.12 -9.34 -1.51
N VAL A 191 0.05 -8.90 -0.84
CA VAL A 191 -1.11 -9.75 -0.48
C VAL A 191 -1.96 -10.01 -1.70
N ALA A 192 -2.37 -8.95 -2.38
CA ALA A 192 -3.19 -9.03 -3.58
C ALA A 192 -3.08 -7.75 -4.40
N PHE A 193 -3.53 -7.84 -5.64
CA PHE A 193 -3.81 -6.73 -6.54
C PHE A 193 -5.31 -6.68 -6.75
N VAL A 194 -5.95 -5.57 -6.36
CA VAL A 194 -7.39 -5.36 -6.48
C VAL A 194 -7.65 -4.33 -7.57
N PHE A 195 -8.48 -4.72 -8.54
CA PHE A 195 -8.84 -3.89 -9.67
C PHE A 195 -10.34 -3.64 -9.74
N ASP A 196 -10.70 -2.60 -10.48
CA ASP A 196 -12.05 -2.40 -10.94
C ASP A 196 -12.48 -3.56 -11.85
N ARG A 197 -13.72 -4.02 -11.65
CA ARG A 197 -14.33 -5.02 -12.53
C ARG A 197 -14.43 -4.49 -13.97
N GLU A 198 -14.68 -3.19 -14.14
CA GLU A 198 -14.88 -2.58 -15.46
C GLU A 198 -15.97 -3.35 -16.25
N SER A 199 -15.85 -3.48 -17.57
CA SER A 199 -16.76 -4.29 -18.39
C SER A 199 -16.34 -5.78 -18.49
N ARG A 200 -15.56 -6.32 -17.53
CA ARG A 200 -15.09 -7.72 -17.58
C ARG A 200 -16.23 -8.70 -17.24
N SER A 201 -16.27 -9.83 -17.96
CA SER A 201 -17.15 -10.95 -17.61
C SER A 201 -16.60 -11.69 -16.39
N ASP A 202 -17.50 -12.37 -15.66
CA ASP A 202 -17.09 -13.21 -14.52
C ASP A 202 -16.06 -14.27 -14.95
N SER A 203 -16.27 -14.91 -16.10
CA SER A 203 -15.33 -15.89 -16.66
C SER A 203 -13.92 -15.34 -16.90
N ALA A 204 -13.79 -14.09 -17.38
CA ALA A 204 -12.49 -13.48 -17.64
C ALA A 204 -11.77 -13.10 -16.34
N MET A 205 -12.53 -12.68 -15.31
CA MET A 205 -12.00 -12.39 -13.99
C MET A 205 -11.55 -13.66 -13.26
N ASP A 206 -12.35 -14.73 -13.34
CA ASP A 206 -12.03 -16.03 -12.76
C ASP A 206 -10.78 -16.63 -13.41
N GLU A 207 -10.66 -16.52 -14.74
CA GLU A 207 -9.48 -16.97 -15.46
C GLU A 207 -8.22 -16.23 -15.02
N MET A 208 -8.29 -14.90 -14.87
CA MET A 208 -7.15 -14.09 -14.43
C MET A 208 -6.77 -14.36 -12.98
N THR A 209 -7.77 -14.49 -12.11
CA THR A 209 -7.60 -14.87 -10.71
C THR A 209 -6.89 -16.22 -10.62
N ARG A 210 -7.33 -17.21 -11.40
CA ARG A 210 -6.70 -18.53 -11.46
C ARG A 210 -5.27 -18.47 -11.99
N LYS A 211 -5.02 -17.77 -13.10
CA LYS A 211 -3.67 -17.65 -13.70
C LYS A 211 -2.67 -16.99 -12.78
N THR A 212 -3.11 -16.11 -11.90
CA THR A 212 -2.26 -15.39 -10.94
C THR A 212 -2.15 -16.09 -9.57
N ASN A 213 -2.63 -17.34 -9.46
CA ASN A 213 -2.75 -18.10 -8.20
C ASN A 213 -3.48 -17.32 -7.10
N GLY A 214 -4.56 -16.66 -7.47
CA GLY A 214 -5.36 -15.90 -6.51
C GLY A 214 -4.69 -14.62 -6.02
N ARG A 215 -3.69 -14.06 -6.72
CA ARG A 215 -3.14 -12.74 -6.34
C ARG A 215 -3.94 -11.58 -6.91
N VAL A 216 -4.59 -11.76 -8.05
CA VAL A 216 -5.47 -10.74 -8.64
C VAL A 216 -6.90 -10.94 -8.18
N ARG A 217 -7.55 -9.87 -7.74
CA ARG A 217 -8.97 -9.81 -7.40
C ARG A 217 -9.62 -8.60 -8.05
N PHE A 218 -10.94 -8.65 -8.14
CA PHE A 218 -11.76 -7.58 -8.69
C PHE A 218 -12.82 -7.17 -7.68
N LEU A 219 -13.15 -5.88 -7.66
CA LEU A 219 -14.25 -5.39 -6.84
C LEU A 219 -15.58 -6.10 -7.20
N PRO A 220 -16.46 -6.35 -6.21
CA PRO A 220 -17.79 -6.92 -6.46
C PRO A 220 -18.64 -6.08 -7.43
N ARG A 221 -18.47 -4.74 -7.39
CA ARG A 221 -19.09 -3.78 -8.30
C ARG A 221 -18.11 -3.31 -9.38
N ARG A 222 -18.63 -2.67 -10.42
CA ARG A 222 -17.89 -2.23 -11.61
C ARG A 222 -16.64 -1.40 -11.27
N MET A 223 -16.76 -0.43 -10.38
CA MET A 223 -15.69 0.46 -9.92
C MET A 223 -15.98 0.94 -8.50
N PHE A 224 -14.98 1.50 -7.83
CA PHE A 224 -15.14 2.03 -6.47
C PHE A 224 -16.29 3.04 -6.34
N GLU A 225 -16.50 3.90 -7.34
CA GLU A 225 -17.57 4.90 -7.29
C GLU A 225 -18.98 4.30 -7.21
N ASN A 226 -19.18 3.02 -7.57
CA ASN A 226 -20.48 2.35 -7.46
C ASN A 226 -20.95 2.18 -6.01
N TYR A 227 -20.05 2.25 -5.03
CA TYR A 227 -20.40 2.24 -3.61
C TYR A 227 -20.86 3.61 -3.09
N LEU A 228 -20.70 4.66 -3.90
CA LEU A 228 -20.96 6.05 -3.52
C LEU A 228 -22.29 6.60 -4.07
N LEU A 229 -23.03 5.79 -4.83
CA LEU A 229 -24.32 6.16 -5.42
C LEU A 229 -25.45 6.13 -4.37
N VAL A 230 -25.33 6.97 -3.35
CA VAL A 230 -26.30 7.12 -2.26
C VAL A 230 -26.91 8.52 -2.35
N PRO A 231 -28.20 8.65 -2.72
CA PRO A 231 -28.82 9.95 -2.98
C PRO A 231 -28.68 10.96 -1.83
N GLU A 232 -28.85 10.50 -0.58
CA GLU A 232 -28.77 11.36 0.60
C GLU A 232 -27.34 11.88 0.82
N ALA A 233 -26.34 10.99 0.71
CA ALA A 233 -24.93 11.36 0.82
C ALA A 233 -24.52 12.36 -0.27
N LEU A 234 -24.95 12.11 -1.51
CA LEU A 234 -24.68 12.98 -2.66
C LEU A 234 -25.29 14.36 -2.46
N ALA A 235 -26.56 14.46 -2.09
CA ALA A 235 -27.21 15.73 -1.81
C ALA A 235 -26.49 16.49 -0.66
N SER A 236 -26.13 15.79 0.42
CA SER A 236 -25.40 16.39 1.54
C SER A 236 -24.05 16.96 1.12
N VAL A 237 -23.24 16.18 0.39
CA VAL A 237 -21.92 16.61 -0.08
C VAL A 237 -22.05 17.78 -1.06
N MET A 238 -22.98 17.73 -2.03
CA MET A 238 -23.22 18.83 -2.96
C MET A 238 -23.56 20.14 -2.23
N ASN A 239 -24.38 20.07 -1.18
CA ASN A 239 -24.77 21.25 -0.40
C ASN A 239 -23.66 21.79 0.52
N GLN A 240 -22.61 21.01 0.80
CA GLN A 240 -21.42 21.47 1.51
C GLN A 240 -20.43 22.20 0.60
N LEU A 241 -20.53 22.00 -0.72
CA LEU A 241 -19.68 22.71 -1.69
C LEU A 241 -20.15 24.16 -1.81
N GLU A 242 -19.21 25.08 -1.64
CA GLU A 242 -19.46 26.52 -1.73
C GLU A 242 -20.15 26.87 -3.05
N SER A 243 -21.26 27.60 -3.04
CA SER A 243 -21.92 28.06 -4.27
C SER A 243 -22.34 26.97 -5.26
N PHE A 244 -22.53 25.70 -4.82
CA PHE A 244 -22.96 24.60 -5.70
C PHE A 244 -24.20 24.96 -6.52
N ARG A 245 -25.29 25.36 -5.83
CA ARG A 245 -26.47 26.02 -6.41
C ARG A 245 -27.38 26.59 -5.30
N ASN A 246 -28.40 27.36 -5.69
CA ASN A 246 -29.51 27.80 -4.84
C ASN A 246 -30.82 27.69 -5.66
N PRO A 247 -31.87 26.98 -5.19
CA PRO A 247 -32.03 26.31 -3.89
C PRO A 247 -31.15 25.07 -3.70
N ALA A 248 -30.94 24.66 -2.44
CA ALA A 248 -30.15 23.48 -2.08
C ALA A 248 -30.64 22.21 -2.81
N VAL A 249 -29.74 21.27 -3.06
CA VAL A 249 -30.05 19.96 -3.64
C VAL A 249 -30.77 19.10 -2.62
N THR A 250 -31.91 18.53 -2.97
CA THR A 250 -32.61 17.56 -2.12
C THR A 250 -32.25 16.12 -2.49
N GLU A 251 -32.43 15.18 -1.55
CA GLU A 251 -32.26 13.74 -1.81
C GLU A 251 -33.16 13.28 -2.98
N THR A 252 -34.41 13.73 -2.98
CA THR A 252 -35.40 13.37 -4.02
C THR A 252 -34.92 13.80 -5.40
N GLU A 253 -34.37 15.00 -5.55
CA GLU A 253 -33.84 15.46 -6.85
C GLU A 253 -32.66 14.61 -7.33
N VAL A 254 -31.76 14.19 -6.43
CA VAL A 254 -30.66 13.30 -6.79
C VAL A 254 -31.19 11.94 -7.20
N ARG A 255 -32.13 11.38 -6.42
CA ARG A 255 -32.75 10.09 -6.70
C ARG A 255 -33.46 10.10 -8.05
N ASP A 256 -34.34 11.07 -8.28
CA ASP A 256 -35.09 11.21 -9.54
C ASP A 256 -34.14 11.35 -10.73
N TRP A 257 -33.07 12.15 -10.59
CA TRP A 257 -32.07 12.27 -11.66
C TRP A 257 -31.39 10.93 -11.92
N LEU A 258 -30.96 10.20 -10.89
CA LEU A 258 -30.32 8.88 -11.05
C LEU A 258 -31.27 7.85 -11.69
N GLU A 259 -32.54 7.82 -11.29
CA GLU A 259 -33.53 6.89 -11.83
C GLU A 259 -33.85 7.15 -13.31
N VAL A 260 -33.92 8.42 -13.71
CA VAL A 260 -34.18 8.85 -15.09
C VAL A 260 -32.95 8.69 -15.99
N ASN A 261 -31.75 8.91 -15.46
CA ASN A 261 -30.52 8.96 -16.27
C ASN A 261 -29.68 7.69 -16.20
N GLY A 262 -29.67 6.99 -15.06
CA GLY A 262 -28.77 5.89 -14.74
C GLY A 262 -28.93 4.65 -15.63
N GLY A 263 -30.08 4.50 -16.28
CA GLY A 263 -30.35 3.42 -17.24
C GLY A 263 -29.87 3.70 -18.67
N LYS A 264 -29.37 4.89 -18.98
CA LYS A 264 -28.95 5.27 -20.34
C LYS A 264 -27.73 4.48 -20.81
N ALA A 265 -27.66 4.21 -22.11
CA ALA A 265 -26.59 3.43 -22.75
C ALA A 265 -25.17 3.93 -22.47
N LYS A 266 -25.00 5.23 -22.23
CA LYS A 266 -23.69 5.82 -21.88
C LYS A 266 -23.16 5.39 -20.51
N TYR A 267 -24.01 4.88 -19.62
CA TYR A 267 -23.63 4.42 -18.28
C TYR A 267 -23.87 2.94 -18.06
N PHE A 268 -24.95 2.39 -18.63
CA PHE A 268 -25.40 1.04 -18.36
C PHE A 268 -25.68 0.27 -19.66
N SER A 269 -24.93 -0.81 -19.89
CA SER A 269 -24.96 -1.56 -21.15
C SER A 269 -26.27 -2.30 -21.40
N ALA A 270 -26.95 -2.74 -20.33
CA ALA A 270 -28.22 -3.46 -20.46
C ALA A 270 -29.39 -2.54 -20.87
N GLN A 271 -29.22 -1.21 -20.71
CA GLN A 271 -30.19 -0.15 -21.01
C GLN A 271 -31.55 -0.32 -20.32
N ARG A 272 -31.98 0.68 -19.57
CA ARG A 272 -33.31 0.70 -18.94
C ARG A 272 -33.89 2.10 -19.04
N ASN A 273 -35.20 2.20 -19.26
CA ASN A 273 -35.90 3.49 -19.33
C ASN A 273 -35.90 4.19 -17.97
N THR A 274 -36.08 3.42 -16.90
CA THR A 274 -35.92 3.84 -15.52
C THR A 274 -35.17 2.75 -14.76
N ILE A 275 -34.42 3.14 -13.73
CA ILE A 275 -33.75 2.23 -12.81
C ILE A 275 -34.30 2.44 -11.40
N ASN A 276 -34.08 1.46 -10.51
CA ASN A 276 -34.20 1.67 -9.08
C ASN A 276 -32.79 1.84 -8.53
N VAL A 277 -32.52 2.92 -7.79
CA VAL A 277 -31.19 3.19 -7.22
C VAL A 277 -30.72 2.16 -6.20
N GLU A 278 -31.64 1.35 -5.66
CA GLU A 278 -31.38 0.25 -4.72
C GLU A 278 -31.23 -1.10 -5.44
N ASP A 279 -31.40 -1.15 -6.76
CA ASP A 279 -31.22 -2.37 -7.54
C ASP A 279 -29.74 -2.78 -7.56
N ASN A 280 -29.43 -3.90 -6.90
CA ASN A 280 -28.08 -4.46 -6.83
C ASN A 280 -27.50 -4.78 -8.21
N ASP A 281 -28.31 -5.19 -9.19
CA ASP A 281 -27.82 -5.46 -10.55
C ASP A 281 -27.35 -4.15 -11.22
N TRP A 282 -28.16 -3.09 -11.10
CA TRP A 282 -27.77 -1.77 -11.60
C TRP A 282 -26.53 -1.22 -10.88
N LEU A 283 -26.52 -1.24 -9.55
CA LEU A 283 -25.38 -0.81 -8.73
C LEU A 283 -24.11 -1.60 -9.04
N LYS A 284 -24.21 -2.86 -9.45
CA LYS A 284 -23.06 -3.69 -9.80
C LYS A 284 -22.42 -3.29 -11.13
N PHE A 285 -23.18 -2.78 -12.09
CA PHE A 285 -22.74 -2.68 -13.48
C PHE A 285 -22.76 -1.27 -14.09
N VAL A 286 -23.45 -0.31 -13.46
CA VAL A 286 -23.49 1.08 -13.94
C VAL A 286 -22.10 1.73 -13.90
N HIS A 287 -21.78 2.58 -14.89
CA HIS A 287 -20.55 3.38 -14.89
C HIS A 287 -20.68 4.56 -13.93
N ALA A 288 -20.49 4.32 -12.63
CA ALA A 288 -20.75 5.30 -11.59
C ALA A 288 -19.90 6.58 -11.72
N ALA A 289 -18.61 6.48 -12.06
CA ALA A 289 -17.75 7.65 -12.24
C ALA A 289 -18.32 8.67 -13.24
N LYS A 290 -18.69 8.21 -14.45
CA LYS A 290 -19.28 9.06 -15.48
C LYS A 290 -20.68 9.56 -15.09
N LEU A 291 -21.45 8.72 -14.40
CA LEU A 291 -22.77 9.10 -13.90
C LEU A 291 -22.67 10.23 -12.86
N LEU A 292 -21.69 10.16 -11.95
CA LEU A 292 -21.40 11.20 -10.95
C LEU A 292 -20.90 12.49 -11.59
N GLU A 293 -20.03 12.41 -12.60
CA GLU A 293 -19.59 13.57 -13.38
C GLU A 293 -20.78 14.31 -13.99
N ASP A 294 -21.65 13.60 -14.71
CA ASP A 294 -22.82 14.18 -15.37
C ASP A 294 -23.87 14.67 -14.33
N LEU A 295 -24.04 13.96 -13.20
CA LEU A 295 -24.94 14.38 -12.11
C LEU A 295 -24.49 15.72 -11.49
N PHE A 296 -23.20 15.84 -11.17
CA PHE A 296 -22.64 17.07 -10.59
C PHE A 296 -22.75 18.24 -11.57
N GLN A 297 -22.48 17.99 -12.85
CA GLN A 297 -22.63 18.99 -13.91
C GLN A 297 -24.09 19.45 -14.05
N ASP A 298 -25.03 18.52 -14.18
CA ASP A 298 -26.45 18.84 -14.40
C ASP A 298 -27.04 19.58 -13.20
N LEU A 299 -26.86 19.06 -11.98
CA LEU A 299 -27.48 19.65 -10.79
C LEU A 299 -26.84 20.99 -10.40
N SER A 300 -25.58 21.24 -10.75
CA SER A 300 -24.91 22.52 -10.48
C SER A 300 -25.08 23.58 -11.58
N ASN A 301 -25.80 23.27 -12.67
CA ASN A 301 -25.85 24.09 -13.89
C ASN A 301 -24.44 24.34 -14.48
N ALA A 302 -23.67 23.26 -14.63
CA ALA A 302 -22.32 23.21 -15.18
C ALA A 302 -21.24 23.99 -14.39
N ARG A 303 -21.49 24.28 -13.11
CA ARG A 303 -20.53 24.97 -12.24
C ARG A 303 -19.52 24.02 -11.62
N TYR A 304 -19.91 22.77 -11.39
CA TYR A 304 -19.11 21.76 -10.73
C TYR A 304 -18.95 20.51 -11.59
N THR A 305 -17.73 19.99 -11.63
CA THR A 305 -17.44 18.63 -12.11
C THR A 305 -17.14 17.75 -10.92
N TYR A 306 -17.54 16.48 -10.99
CA TYR A 306 -17.14 15.51 -9.99
C TYR A 306 -15.62 15.28 -10.01
N LEU A 307 -14.94 15.67 -8.93
CA LEU A 307 -13.53 15.38 -8.71
C LEU A 307 -13.41 14.07 -7.93
N LYS A 308 -13.09 12.97 -8.63
CA LYS A 308 -13.03 11.61 -8.07
C LYS A 308 -12.37 11.54 -6.70
N LEU A 309 -11.14 12.05 -6.57
CA LEU A 309 -10.39 11.95 -5.32
C LEU A 309 -11.05 12.72 -4.17
N ILE A 310 -11.41 13.99 -4.39
CA ILE A 310 -11.92 14.88 -3.34
C ILE A 310 -13.33 14.48 -2.94
N HIS A 311 -14.24 14.34 -3.90
CA HIS A 311 -15.64 14.08 -3.61
C HIS A 311 -15.87 12.64 -3.11
N SER A 312 -15.08 11.65 -3.56
CA SER A 312 -15.16 10.30 -3.00
C SER A 312 -14.82 10.28 -1.51
N GLN A 313 -13.78 11.01 -1.09
CA GLN A 313 -13.42 11.08 0.33
C GLN A 313 -14.53 11.72 1.17
N LEU A 314 -15.13 12.82 0.69
CA LEU A 314 -16.25 13.47 1.37
C LEU A 314 -17.46 12.52 1.49
N LEU A 315 -17.79 11.79 0.42
CA LEU A 315 -18.88 10.82 0.42
C LEU A 315 -18.60 9.66 1.38
N ILE A 316 -17.38 9.10 1.38
CA ILE A 316 -16.99 8.05 2.33
C ILE A 316 -17.09 8.55 3.78
N HIS A 317 -16.60 9.76 4.06
CA HIS A 317 -16.69 10.32 5.40
C HIS A 317 -18.14 10.47 5.87
N TRP A 318 -19.01 10.99 5.00
CA TRP A 318 -20.43 11.10 5.27
C TRP A 318 -21.08 9.73 5.50
N LEU A 319 -20.79 8.74 4.65
CA LEU A 319 -21.34 7.38 4.75
C LEU A 319 -20.90 6.69 6.04
N LEU A 320 -19.63 6.82 6.45
CA LEU A 320 -19.14 6.21 7.70
C LEU A 320 -19.84 6.76 8.94
N ILE A 321 -20.28 8.02 8.91
CA ILE A 321 -20.98 8.67 10.04
C ILE A 321 -22.47 8.36 10.02
N ASN A 322 -23.12 8.45 8.86
CA ASN A 322 -24.58 8.46 8.76
C ASN A 322 -25.18 7.13 8.28
N GLN A 323 -24.48 6.39 7.42
CA GLN A 323 -24.97 5.14 6.82
C GLN A 323 -23.85 4.10 6.62
N PRO A 324 -23.19 3.63 7.71
CA PRO A 324 -22.00 2.78 7.61
C PRO A 324 -22.26 1.41 6.96
N ASN A 325 -23.51 0.93 7.01
CA ASN A 325 -23.94 -0.35 6.44
C ASN A 325 -23.85 -0.36 4.91
N THR A 326 -23.89 0.79 4.26
CA THR A 326 -23.81 0.89 2.78
C THR A 326 -22.44 0.46 2.24
N LEU A 327 -21.40 0.50 3.09
CA LEU A 327 -20.04 0.09 2.76
C LEU A 327 -19.72 -1.35 3.20
N GLU A 328 -20.70 -2.09 3.73
CA GLU A 328 -20.44 -3.41 4.33
C GLU A 328 -20.00 -4.46 3.29
N GLU A 329 -20.61 -4.48 2.10
CA GLU A 329 -20.17 -5.35 1.01
C GLU A 329 -18.69 -5.12 0.65
N LEU A 330 -18.26 -3.85 0.63
CA LEU A 330 -16.88 -3.47 0.34
C LEU A 330 -15.95 -3.90 1.48
N LYS A 331 -16.36 -3.67 2.74
CA LYS A 331 -15.59 -4.09 3.92
C LYS A 331 -15.38 -5.59 3.95
N LEU A 332 -16.47 -6.37 3.82
CA LEU A 332 -16.43 -7.82 3.85
C LEU A 332 -15.51 -8.39 2.76
N PHE A 333 -15.58 -7.83 1.54
CA PHE A 333 -14.70 -8.22 0.44
C PHE A 333 -13.21 -8.05 0.80
N PHE A 334 -12.82 -6.91 1.38
CA PHE A 334 -11.42 -6.68 1.76
C PHE A 334 -11.02 -7.48 3.00
N ILE A 335 -11.91 -7.68 3.97
CA ILE A 335 -11.65 -8.53 5.14
C ILE A 335 -11.35 -9.97 4.67
N GLU A 336 -12.24 -10.56 3.85
CA GLU A 336 -12.04 -11.91 3.32
C GLU A 336 -10.72 -12.02 2.55
N LEU A 337 -10.41 -11.04 1.70
CA LEU A 337 -9.17 -10.99 0.95
C LEU A 337 -7.93 -10.99 1.86
N LEU A 338 -7.95 -10.21 2.93
CA LEU A 338 -6.83 -10.08 3.86
C LEU A 338 -6.70 -11.33 4.75
N SER A 339 -7.81 -11.94 5.18
CA SER A 339 -7.81 -13.16 5.99
C SER A 339 -7.23 -14.37 5.26
N VAL A 340 -7.53 -14.54 3.97
CA VAL A 340 -7.01 -15.67 3.16
C VAL A 340 -5.49 -15.61 2.98
N SER A 341 -4.88 -14.43 3.15
CA SER A 341 -3.43 -14.25 3.02
C SER A 341 -2.63 -14.56 4.29
N GLU A 342 -3.31 -14.91 5.39
CA GLU A 342 -2.66 -15.32 6.65
C GLU A 342 -2.32 -16.82 6.71
N THR A 343 -3.00 -17.63 5.90
CA THR A 343 -2.79 -19.08 5.73
C THR A 343 -1.90 -19.38 4.54
#